data_AF-A0A6J2WA68-F1
#
_entry.id   AF-A0A6J2WA68-F1
#
_cell.length_a   1.000
_cell.length_b   1.000
_cell.length_c   1.000
_cell.angle_alpha   90.00
_cell.angle_beta   90.00
_cell.angle_gamma   90.00
#
_symmetry.space_group_name_H-M   'P 1'
#
loop_
_entity.id
_entity.type
_entity.pdbx_description
1 polymer ?
#
loop_
_entity_poly.entity_id
_entity_poly.type
_entity_poly.pdbx_seq_one_letter_code
_entity_poly.pdbx_strand_id
1 'polypeptide(L)'
;MFEEASEVFDNMFKSSFPLTFIVFLPAVLILVSPLPAEAAHEFTVYRMQQYDLQGQPYGSRNAILNTEARTVEAEVLGRRCVLMRLVDFSYEKYQKALRQSAGAVVIILPKNVSTMPQDIVQQFMELEPEFVTTETIVPVYFALEDDELLSIYAQTQASSSSQGSSSAAEVLLHTATANGFQMVTSGAQSKAVSDWAITSLEGRLAGAGGEEQPTIVLVTHYDSYGVAPWLSYGADSNGSGVAILLELARVFSRLYSYKRTHAGYNLLFFVSGGGKFNYQGTKRWLEDNLDHTDSSLLQDNVAFVLCLDTLGSGDSLYLHVSKPPKEGSPQHALLKELESVSASQFPELKFSMVHKKINLAEETLAWEHERFGIRRLPAFTLSHLENHRGAVRKSIMDVRSVSSSSLDGAGQINTGPGVDLKKLRRNTKLIAEALARVIYNLTEKGAQGDLEIFTEQMQVQEEQLASVVDWLTAQPRATQLVDKDSSLVNTLEYYLGRYLKDVKKHYVKADKRDPEFVFYDQLKQTMNAYRVKPAIFDLLLAVCIAAYLGVLYLAIQHFGVLYGVLRRVSQPKSKQH
;
A
#
# COMPACT_ATOMS: atom_id res chain seq x y z
N MET A 1 -24.67 -18.99 45.57
CA MET A 1 -23.30 -18.42 45.46
C MET A 1 -23.04 -17.22 46.38
N PHE A 2 -23.86 -16.16 46.45
CA PHE A 2 -23.61 -15.05 47.42
C PHE A 2 -23.99 -15.39 48.88
N GLU A 3 -25.04 -16.21 49.10
CA GLU A 3 -25.42 -16.65 50.46
C GLU A 3 -24.47 -17.70 51.05
N GLU A 4 -23.97 -18.63 50.24
CA GLU A 4 -22.98 -19.62 50.69
C GLU A 4 -21.62 -18.97 51.03
N ALA A 5 -21.24 -17.90 50.31
CA ALA A 5 -20.06 -17.12 50.65
C ALA A 5 -20.25 -16.41 52.00
N SER A 6 -21.44 -15.86 52.27
CA SER A 6 -21.78 -15.22 53.55
C SER A 6 -21.66 -16.19 54.74
N GLU A 7 -22.16 -17.41 54.63
CA GLU A 7 -22.08 -18.42 55.71
C GLU A 7 -20.65 -18.92 55.96
N VAL A 8 -19.82 -19.02 54.91
CA VAL A 8 -18.40 -19.36 55.06
C VAL A 8 -17.63 -18.21 55.72
N PHE A 9 -17.94 -16.96 55.38
CA PHE A 9 -17.37 -15.77 56.01
C PHE A 9 -17.71 -15.69 57.52
N ASP A 10 -18.96 -15.98 57.88
CA ASP A 10 -19.44 -15.93 59.27
C ASP A 10 -18.88 -17.07 60.15
N ASN A 11 -18.71 -18.27 59.57
CA ASN A 11 -18.12 -19.40 60.28
C ASN A 11 -16.58 -19.30 60.40
N MET A 12 -15.90 -18.64 59.47
CA MET A 12 -14.47 -18.38 59.54
C MET A 12 -14.07 -17.31 60.57
N PHE A 13 -14.92 -16.30 60.78
CA PHE A 13 -14.70 -15.26 61.79
C PHE A 13 -14.78 -15.81 63.24
N LYS A 14 -15.52 -16.91 63.45
CA LYS A 14 -15.79 -17.46 64.79
C LYS A 14 -14.72 -18.37 65.36
N SER A 15 -13.87 -19.02 64.54
CA SER A 15 -12.94 -20.05 65.08
C SER A 15 -11.45 -19.72 65.00
N SER A 16 -10.99 -18.80 64.13
CA SER A 16 -9.53 -18.55 63.97
C SER A 16 -9.18 -17.21 63.29
N PHE A 17 -9.73 -16.11 63.81
CA PHE A 17 -9.54 -14.73 63.31
C PHE A 17 -8.10 -14.33 62.91
N PRO A 18 -7.01 -14.69 63.64
CA PRO A 18 -5.66 -14.30 63.22
C PRO A 18 -5.14 -15.15 62.05
N LEU A 19 -5.51 -16.43 61.95
CA LEU A 19 -5.03 -17.33 60.89
C LEU A 19 -5.71 -17.05 59.55
N THR A 20 -7.00 -16.67 59.56
CA THR A 20 -7.71 -16.32 58.33
C THR A 20 -7.14 -15.07 57.66
N PHE A 21 -6.74 -14.05 58.43
CA PHE A 21 -6.12 -12.83 57.88
C PHE A 21 -4.71 -13.08 57.31
N ILE A 22 -4.00 -14.08 57.84
CA ILE A 22 -2.67 -14.49 57.40
C ILE A 22 -2.73 -15.33 56.12
N VAL A 23 -3.78 -16.13 55.91
CA VAL A 23 -3.89 -17.05 54.75
C VAL A 23 -4.72 -16.45 53.61
N PHE A 24 -5.77 -15.69 53.91
CA PHE A 24 -6.70 -15.18 52.91
C PHE A 24 -6.09 -14.11 52.01
N LEU A 25 -5.33 -13.17 52.58
CA LEU A 25 -4.75 -12.04 51.85
C LEU A 25 -3.62 -12.45 50.89
N PRO A 26 -2.65 -13.34 51.25
CA PRO A 26 -1.71 -13.87 50.28
C PRO A 26 -2.36 -14.76 49.22
N ALA A 27 -3.41 -15.52 49.55
CA ALA A 27 -4.15 -16.29 48.55
C ALA A 27 -4.84 -15.39 47.52
N VAL A 28 -5.44 -14.27 47.94
CA VAL A 28 -6.01 -13.25 47.04
C VAL A 28 -4.92 -12.55 46.24
N LEU A 29 -3.77 -12.22 46.83
CA LEU A 29 -2.64 -11.61 46.13
C LEU A 29 -2.01 -12.55 45.08
N ILE A 30 -2.00 -13.87 45.33
CA ILE A 30 -1.53 -14.88 44.37
C ILE A 30 -2.55 -15.06 43.23
N LEU A 31 -3.85 -15.00 43.52
CA LEU A 31 -4.91 -15.00 42.49
C LEU A 31 -4.93 -13.73 41.63
N VAL A 32 -4.43 -12.60 42.16
CA VAL A 32 -4.27 -11.33 41.45
C VAL A 32 -2.90 -11.23 40.75
N SER A 33 -2.00 -12.20 40.97
CA SER A 33 -0.74 -12.28 40.21
C SER A 33 -1.03 -12.52 38.72
N PRO A 34 -0.18 -12.02 37.81
CA PRO A 34 -0.50 -12.02 36.40
C PRO A 34 -0.58 -13.47 35.89
N LEU A 35 -1.81 -13.91 35.60
CA LEU A 35 -2.07 -15.06 34.74
C LEU A 35 -1.26 -14.91 33.44
N PRO A 36 -0.81 -16.02 32.83
CA PRO A 36 0.01 -15.98 31.61
C PRO A 36 -0.64 -15.04 30.60
N ALA A 37 0.13 -14.05 30.15
CA ALA A 37 -0.32 -13.00 29.25
C ALA A 37 -0.64 -13.61 27.88
N GLU A 38 -1.85 -14.16 27.73
CA GLU A 38 -2.42 -14.42 26.41
C GLU A 38 -2.43 -13.10 25.62
N ALA A 39 -2.01 -13.18 24.36
CA ALA A 39 -2.09 -12.03 23.46
C ALA A 39 -3.55 -11.58 23.42
N ALA A 40 -3.79 -10.30 23.74
CA ALA A 40 -5.14 -9.76 23.76
C ALA A 40 -5.72 -9.71 22.34
N HIS A 41 -4.86 -9.50 21.34
CA HIS A 41 -5.22 -9.49 19.93
C HIS A 41 -3.98 -9.70 19.05
N GLU A 42 -4.13 -10.45 17.95
CA GLU A 42 -3.11 -10.62 16.91
C GLU A 42 -3.66 -10.05 15.59
N PHE A 43 -2.94 -9.12 14.98
CA PHE A 43 -3.33 -8.52 13.71
C PHE A 43 -2.15 -8.40 12.75
N THR A 44 -2.46 -8.37 11.46
CA THR A 44 -1.45 -8.22 10.41
C THR A 44 -1.08 -6.75 10.23
N VAL A 45 0.22 -6.47 10.19
CA VAL A 45 0.75 -5.15 9.89
C VAL A 45 1.62 -5.18 8.64
N TYR A 46 1.50 -4.11 7.86
CA TYR A 46 2.25 -3.89 6.63
C TYR A 46 3.25 -2.80 6.88
N ARG A 47 4.53 -3.11 6.69
CA ARG A 47 5.60 -2.15 6.92
C ARG A 47 5.69 -1.16 5.77
N MET A 48 6.01 0.08 6.09
CA MET A 48 6.40 1.08 5.09
C MET A 48 7.58 0.56 4.27
N GLN A 49 7.57 0.85 2.96
CA GLN A 49 8.62 0.37 2.04
C GLN A 49 10.02 0.70 2.57
N GLN A 50 10.98 -0.17 2.26
CA GLN A 50 12.39 0.07 2.46
C GLN A 50 13.12 -0.35 1.20
N TYR A 51 13.82 0.60 0.57
CA TYR A 51 14.66 0.31 -0.59
C TYR A 51 15.74 1.37 -0.73
N ASP A 52 16.83 1.00 -1.40
CA ASP A 52 17.86 1.93 -1.80
C ASP A 52 17.85 2.07 -3.32
N LEU A 53 17.87 3.30 -3.83
CA LEU A 53 17.97 3.58 -5.26
C LEU A 53 19.28 4.36 -5.49
N GLN A 54 20.18 3.83 -6.30
CA GLN A 54 21.47 4.46 -6.60
C GLN A 54 22.27 4.87 -5.34
N GLY A 55 22.18 4.06 -4.27
CA GLY A 55 22.82 4.34 -2.99
C GLY A 55 22.08 5.32 -2.07
N GLN A 56 20.97 5.93 -2.51
CA GLN A 56 20.12 6.75 -1.65
C GLN A 56 19.07 5.89 -0.94
N PRO A 57 18.93 6.06 0.39
CA PRO A 57 18.02 5.30 1.21
C PRO A 57 16.59 5.88 1.22
N TYR A 58 15.57 5.03 1.10
CA TYR A 58 14.17 5.43 1.13
C TYR A 58 13.34 4.64 2.15
N GLY A 59 12.38 5.32 2.78
CA GLY A 59 11.41 4.75 3.70
C GLY A 59 11.95 4.41 5.10
N SER A 60 11.46 3.30 5.69
CA SER A 60 11.70 2.97 7.11
C SER A 60 12.77 1.89 7.29
N ARG A 61 13.67 2.02 8.28
CA ARG A 61 14.83 1.11 8.46
C ARG A 61 14.67 0.01 9.50
N ASN A 62 13.98 0.28 10.61
CA ASN A 62 13.76 -0.73 11.64
C ASN A 62 12.51 -1.57 11.35
N ALA A 63 12.53 -2.83 11.80
CA ALA A 63 11.40 -3.77 11.66
C ALA A 63 11.01 -4.47 12.97
N ILE A 64 11.72 -4.21 14.08
CA ILE A 64 11.38 -4.80 15.39
C ILE A 64 10.73 -3.75 16.27
N LEU A 65 9.60 -4.13 16.87
CA LEU A 65 8.87 -3.36 17.86
C LEU A 65 8.69 -4.18 19.13
N ASN A 66 8.96 -3.55 20.27
CA ASN A 66 8.61 -4.06 21.58
C ASN A 66 8.40 -2.87 22.54
N THR A 67 7.26 -2.19 22.42
CA THR A 67 6.99 -0.95 23.18
C THR A 67 5.53 -0.80 23.55
N GLU A 68 5.25 -0.03 24.60
CA GLU A 68 3.90 0.34 25.02
C GLU A 68 3.22 1.23 23.96
N ALA A 69 1.94 0.98 23.68
CA ALA A 69 1.11 1.76 22.78
C ALA A 69 0.58 3.03 23.45
N ARG A 70 0.61 4.15 22.71
CA ARG A 70 -0.01 5.44 23.07
C ARG A 70 -0.62 6.09 21.85
N THR A 71 -1.55 7.03 22.06
CA THR A 71 -2.07 7.87 20.98
C THR A 71 -1.25 9.16 20.84
N VAL A 72 -1.43 9.88 19.73
CA VAL A 72 -0.70 11.12 19.41
C VAL A 72 -0.96 12.27 20.40
N GLU A 73 -2.07 12.19 21.15
CA GLU A 73 -2.46 13.19 22.13
C GLU A 73 -1.56 13.20 23.37
N ALA A 74 -0.78 12.14 23.59
CA ALA A 74 0.15 12.06 24.72
C ALA A 74 1.30 13.09 24.60
N GLU A 75 1.71 13.66 25.74
CA GLU A 75 2.81 14.63 25.80
C GLU A 75 4.18 13.99 25.51
N VAL A 76 4.37 12.73 25.95
CA VAL A 76 5.62 11.97 25.82
C VAL A 76 5.41 10.75 24.91
N LEU A 77 6.00 10.78 23.71
CA LEU A 77 5.93 9.70 22.72
C LEU A 77 7.23 8.87 22.62
N GLY A 78 8.30 9.27 23.30
CA GLY A 78 9.61 8.63 23.20
C GLY A 78 9.58 7.15 23.60
N ARG A 79 10.13 6.27 22.73
CA ARG A 79 10.14 4.79 22.90
C ARG A 79 8.75 4.15 23.08
N ARG A 80 7.68 4.81 22.63
CA ARG A 80 6.31 4.27 22.64
C ARG A 80 5.82 4.04 21.21
N CYS A 81 4.91 3.09 21.03
CA CYS A 81 4.23 2.82 19.77
C CYS A 81 3.05 3.78 19.62
N VAL A 82 3.12 4.70 18.66
CA VAL A 82 2.08 5.70 18.43
C VAL A 82 1.02 5.12 17.50
N LEU A 83 -0.20 4.95 18.00
CA LEU A 83 -1.35 4.55 17.20
C LEU A 83 -2.03 5.80 16.62
N MET A 84 -2.25 5.80 15.31
CA MET A 84 -2.90 6.89 14.57
C MET A 84 -3.99 6.31 13.67
N ARG A 85 -5.23 6.78 13.79
CA ARG A 85 -6.23 6.51 12.75
C ARG A 85 -6.01 7.43 11.57
N LEU A 86 -6.36 6.98 10.37
CA LEU A 86 -6.25 7.82 9.18
C LEU A 86 -7.12 9.09 9.25
N VAL A 87 -8.29 9.01 9.89
CA VAL A 87 -9.18 10.18 10.07
C VAL A 87 -8.55 11.26 10.96
N ASP A 88 -7.75 10.86 11.95
CA ASP A 88 -7.08 11.77 12.88
C ASP A 88 -5.68 12.17 12.39
N PHE A 89 -5.30 11.70 11.20
CA PHE A 89 -3.97 11.83 10.63
C PHE A 89 -3.68 13.26 10.19
N SER A 90 -2.46 13.72 10.49
CA SER A 90 -1.93 14.97 9.99
C SER A 90 -0.41 14.83 9.91
N TYR A 91 0.17 15.44 8.87
CA TYR A 91 1.62 15.42 8.68
C TYR A 91 2.39 16.03 9.86
N GLU A 92 1.83 17.07 10.49
CA GLU A 92 2.44 17.70 11.67
C GLU A 92 2.49 16.76 12.88
N LYS A 93 1.40 16.00 13.11
CA LYS A 93 1.31 15.00 14.18
C LYS A 93 2.30 13.86 13.95
N TYR A 94 2.42 13.42 12.70
CA TYR A 94 3.42 12.43 12.30
C TYR A 94 4.85 12.93 12.52
N GLN A 95 5.16 14.14 12.05
CA GLN A 95 6.48 14.73 12.22
C GLN A 95 6.82 14.96 13.71
N LYS A 96 5.83 15.30 14.55
CA LYS A 96 5.99 15.37 16.01
C LYS A 96 6.38 14.02 16.60
N ALA A 97 5.71 12.93 16.19
CA ALA A 97 6.03 11.58 16.64
C ALA A 97 7.47 11.16 16.26
N LEU A 98 7.91 11.50 15.04
CA LEU A 98 9.29 11.27 14.60
C LEU A 98 10.31 12.09 15.40
N ARG A 99 10.05 13.39 15.61
CA ARG A 99 10.94 14.28 16.39
C ARG A 99 11.12 13.83 17.83
N GLN A 100 10.08 13.27 18.44
CA GLN A 100 10.14 12.73 19.80
C GLN A 100 10.76 11.32 19.88
N SER A 101 11.27 10.77 18.77
CA SER A 101 11.85 9.42 18.72
C SER A 101 10.89 8.36 19.24
N ALA A 102 9.67 8.33 18.65
CA ALA A 102 8.72 7.25 18.87
C ALA A 102 9.34 5.87 18.59
N GLY A 103 8.90 4.85 19.32
CA GLY A 103 9.36 3.47 19.14
C GLY A 103 8.83 2.85 17.84
N ALA A 104 7.60 3.18 17.46
CA ALA A 104 6.99 2.90 16.17
C ALA A 104 5.82 3.85 15.93
N VAL A 105 5.36 3.93 14.68
CA VAL A 105 4.08 4.55 14.33
C VAL A 105 3.22 3.52 13.62
N VAL A 106 2.01 3.27 14.10
CA VAL A 106 1.03 2.39 13.46
C VAL A 106 -0.13 3.24 12.97
N ILE A 107 -0.30 3.28 11.66
CA ILE A 107 -1.39 3.98 10.98
C ILE A 107 -2.49 2.96 10.68
N ILE A 108 -3.67 3.18 11.24
CA ILE A 108 -4.85 2.33 11.06
C ILE A 108 -5.63 2.86 9.85
N LEU A 109 -5.77 2.00 8.84
CA LEU A 109 -6.42 2.26 7.55
C LEU A 109 -7.80 1.61 7.51
N PRO A 110 -8.82 2.28 6.97
CA PRO A 110 -10.14 1.67 6.84
C PRO A 110 -10.16 0.51 5.84
N LYS A 111 -11.02 -0.48 6.09
CA LYS A 111 -11.23 -1.59 5.15
C LYS A 111 -11.80 -1.10 3.82
N ASN A 112 -12.69 -0.12 3.85
CA ASN A 112 -13.32 0.47 2.68
C ASN A 112 -12.89 1.94 2.52
N VAL A 113 -12.11 2.23 1.49
CA VAL A 113 -11.72 3.61 1.16
C VAL A 113 -12.94 4.44 0.73
N SER A 114 -13.95 3.79 0.13
CA SER A 114 -15.18 4.44 -0.35
C SER A 114 -16.06 5.03 0.76
N THR A 115 -15.90 4.59 2.02
CA THR A 115 -16.68 5.14 3.15
C THR A 115 -16.05 6.40 3.73
N MET A 116 -14.85 6.78 3.28
CA MET A 116 -14.17 7.99 3.77
C MET A 116 -14.48 9.23 2.92
N PRO A 117 -14.44 10.43 3.53
CA PRO A 117 -14.47 11.68 2.80
C PRO A 117 -13.32 11.75 1.78
N GLN A 118 -13.65 12.15 0.55
CA GLN A 118 -12.67 12.22 -0.54
C GLN A 118 -11.54 13.20 -0.25
N ASP A 119 -11.81 14.27 0.50
CA ASP A 119 -10.82 15.26 0.90
C ASP A 119 -9.68 14.64 1.74
N ILE A 120 -10.01 13.76 2.68
CA ILE A 120 -9.02 13.07 3.53
C ILE A 120 -8.20 12.11 2.69
N VAL A 121 -8.86 11.38 1.79
CA VAL A 121 -8.20 10.45 0.88
C VAL A 121 -7.21 11.20 -0.01
N GLN A 122 -7.62 12.30 -0.65
CA GLN A 122 -6.75 13.09 -1.50
C GLN A 122 -5.58 13.70 -0.73
N GLN A 123 -5.82 14.27 0.45
CA GLN A 123 -4.74 14.78 1.32
C GLN A 123 -3.74 13.68 1.67
N PHE A 124 -4.20 12.48 1.98
CA PHE A 124 -3.31 11.36 2.26
C PHE A 124 -2.50 10.95 1.03
N MET A 125 -3.11 10.87 -0.16
CA MET A 125 -2.41 10.56 -1.40
C MET A 125 -1.31 11.58 -1.72
N GLU A 126 -1.53 12.87 -1.41
CA GLU A 126 -0.54 13.93 -1.60
C GLU A 126 0.66 13.80 -0.65
N LEU A 127 0.43 13.27 0.57
CA LEU A 127 1.46 13.08 1.60
C LEU A 127 2.25 11.77 1.42
N GLU A 128 1.68 10.74 0.79
CA GLU A 128 2.34 9.44 0.60
C GLU A 128 3.74 9.50 -0.04
N PRO A 129 3.96 10.26 -1.12
CA PRO A 129 5.29 10.42 -1.70
C PRO A 129 6.31 10.99 -0.71
N GLU A 130 5.88 11.88 0.19
CA GLU A 130 6.76 12.49 1.19
C GLU A 130 7.16 11.48 2.28
N PHE A 131 6.27 10.56 2.67
CA PHE A 131 6.62 9.49 3.61
C PHE A 131 7.74 8.61 3.11
N VAL A 132 7.69 8.22 1.82
CA VAL A 132 8.69 7.32 1.26
C VAL A 132 10.00 8.04 0.96
N THR A 133 9.92 9.31 0.54
CA THR A 133 11.12 10.13 0.27
C THR A 133 11.92 10.43 1.54
N THR A 134 11.25 10.50 2.69
CA THR A 134 11.91 10.77 3.98
C THR A 134 12.50 9.48 4.57
N GLU A 135 13.82 9.43 4.71
CA GLU A 135 14.47 8.35 5.45
C GLU A 135 14.10 8.44 6.94
N THR A 136 13.55 7.35 7.49
CA THR A 136 13.14 7.26 8.89
C THR A 136 13.70 6.02 9.55
N ILE A 137 14.30 6.19 10.73
CA ILE A 137 14.78 5.06 11.56
C ILE A 137 13.60 4.39 12.27
N VAL A 138 12.56 5.17 12.59
CA VAL A 138 11.35 4.68 13.27
C VAL A 138 10.55 3.77 12.32
N PRO A 139 10.17 2.55 12.73
CA PRO A 139 9.30 1.71 11.94
C PRO A 139 7.91 2.34 11.82
N VAL A 140 7.43 2.47 10.58
CA VAL A 140 6.05 2.87 10.29
C VAL A 140 5.31 1.65 9.75
N TYR A 141 4.20 1.31 10.41
CA TYR A 141 3.34 0.20 10.06
C TYR A 141 1.95 0.70 9.66
N PHE A 142 1.33 -0.02 8.74
CA PHE A 142 -0.04 0.17 8.31
C PHE A 142 -0.84 -1.07 8.70
N ALA A 143 -1.92 -0.88 9.43
CA ALA A 143 -2.84 -1.95 9.83
C ALA A 143 -4.21 -1.67 9.22
N LEU A 144 -4.90 -2.70 8.75
CA LEU A 144 -6.31 -2.56 8.40
C LEU A 144 -7.15 -2.47 9.68
N GLU A 145 -8.21 -1.67 9.65
CA GLU A 145 -9.15 -1.54 10.76
C GLU A 145 -9.67 -2.91 11.16
N ASP A 146 -9.72 -3.15 12.46
CA ASP A 146 -10.39 -4.29 13.06
C ASP A 146 -11.12 -3.84 14.31
N ASP A 147 -12.24 -4.48 14.65
CA ASP A 147 -13.11 -4.05 15.75
C ASP A 147 -12.35 -4.09 17.09
N GLU A 148 -11.50 -5.10 17.28
CA GLU A 148 -10.64 -5.23 18.44
C GLU A 148 -9.53 -4.17 18.46
N LEU A 149 -8.90 -3.89 17.31
CA LEU A 149 -7.89 -2.83 17.19
C LEU A 149 -8.46 -1.44 17.48
N LEU A 150 -9.70 -1.17 17.04
CA LEU A 150 -10.43 0.06 17.36
C LEU A 150 -10.75 0.17 18.84
N SER A 151 -11.09 -0.96 19.50
CA SER A 151 -11.30 -0.99 20.95
C SER A 151 -10.01 -0.67 21.71
N ILE A 152 -8.87 -1.20 21.26
CA ILE A 152 -7.55 -0.91 21.83
C ILE A 152 -7.21 0.57 21.64
N TYR A 153 -7.46 1.13 20.45
CA TYR A 153 -7.26 2.55 20.17
C TYR A 153 -8.08 3.43 21.12
N ALA A 154 -9.38 3.15 21.30
CA ALA A 154 -10.27 3.92 22.18
C ALA A 154 -9.82 3.86 23.66
N GLN A 155 -9.43 2.67 24.14
CA GLN A 155 -8.91 2.50 25.50
C GLN A 155 -7.58 3.25 25.70
N THR A 156 -6.71 3.20 24.69
CA THR A 156 -5.42 3.91 24.73
C THR A 156 -5.61 5.42 24.66
N GLN A 157 -6.60 5.91 23.91
CA GLN A 157 -6.96 7.32 23.83
C GLN A 157 -7.47 7.84 25.18
N ALA A 158 -8.41 7.14 25.81
CA ALA A 158 -8.90 7.48 27.15
C ALA A 158 -7.78 7.49 28.21
N SER A 159 -6.82 6.57 28.08
CA SER A 159 -5.65 6.48 28.96
C SER A 159 -4.61 7.59 28.69
N SER A 160 -4.59 8.16 27.48
CA SER A 160 -3.64 9.22 27.10
C SER A 160 -4.16 10.62 27.44
N SER A 161 -5.47 10.86 27.28
CA SER A 161 -6.12 12.13 27.61
C SER A 161 -6.21 12.40 29.11
N SER A 162 -6.38 11.34 29.93
CA SER A 162 -6.47 11.44 31.40
C SER A 162 -5.17 11.88 32.09
N GLN A 163 -4.02 11.85 31.40
CA GLN A 163 -2.74 12.29 31.96
C GLN A 163 -2.56 13.81 31.96
N GLY A 164 -3.34 14.57 31.16
CA GLY A 164 -3.16 16.02 31.00
C GLY A 164 -3.94 16.91 31.96
N SER A 165 -4.89 16.38 32.76
CA SER A 165 -5.89 17.22 33.45
C SER A 165 -6.12 16.92 34.94
N SER A 166 -5.49 15.92 35.54
CA SER A 166 -5.74 15.50 36.93
C SER A 166 -4.55 15.72 37.87
N SER A 167 -4.82 15.75 39.18
CA SER A 167 -3.80 15.89 40.23
C SER A 167 -2.78 14.75 40.17
N ALA A 168 -1.51 14.99 40.51
CA ALA A 168 -0.43 14.00 40.39
C ALA A 168 -0.74 12.66 41.08
N ALA A 169 -1.48 12.66 42.20
CA ALA A 169 -1.90 11.43 42.89
C ALA A 169 -3.01 10.67 42.13
N GLU A 170 -3.92 11.39 41.50
CA GLU A 170 -5.00 10.84 40.68
C GLU A 170 -4.43 10.29 39.37
N VAL A 171 -3.49 10.99 38.72
CA VAL A 171 -2.74 10.49 37.56
C VAL A 171 -2.01 9.19 37.89
N LEU A 172 -1.38 9.08 39.07
CA LEU A 172 -0.69 7.86 39.49
C LEU A 172 -1.68 6.70 39.74
N LEU A 173 -2.83 6.98 40.34
CA LEU A 173 -3.85 5.95 40.63
C LEU A 173 -4.57 5.48 39.36
N HIS A 174 -4.87 6.40 38.44
CA HIS A 174 -5.38 6.07 37.11
C HIS A 174 -4.35 5.34 36.26
N THR A 175 -3.08 5.73 36.31
CA THR A 175 -2.02 5.00 35.58
C THR A 175 -1.80 3.61 36.17
N ALA A 176 -1.88 3.42 37.49
CA ALA A 176 -1.74 2.10 38.11
C ALA A 176 -2.91 1.15 37.79
N THR A 177 -4.11 1.69 37.57
CA THR A 177 -5.32 0.91 37.28
C THR A 177 -5.59 0.75 35.78
N ALA A 178 -5.09 1.68 34.96
CA ALA A 178 -5.20 1.62 33.51
C ALA A 178 -4.51 0.39 32.93
N ASN A 179 -5.08 -0.13 31.85
CA ASN A 179 -4.48 -1.23 31.12
C ASN A 179 -3.52 -0.64 30.09
N GLY A 180 -2.23 -0.96 30.22
CA GLY A 180 -1.27 -0.70 29.17
C GLY A 180 -1.41 -1.75 28.07
N PHE A 181 -1.19 -1.34 26.82
CA PHE A 181 -1.05 -2.26 25.70
C PHE A 181 0.41 -2.25 25.27
N GLN A 182 1.04 -3.41 25.18
CA GLN A 182 2.40 -3.56 24.65
C GLN A 182 2.31 -4.20 23.28
N MET A 183 2.82 -3.50 22.27
CA MET A 183 2.84 -3.98 20.90
C MET A 183 4.17 -4.65 20.62
N VAL A 184 4.11 -5.88 20.13
CA VAL A 184 5.30 -6.68 19.80
C VAL A 184 5.14 -7.22 18.38
N THR A 185 6.16 -7.03 17.56
CA THR A 185 6.23 -7.67 16.23
C THR A 185 6.92 -9.01 16.32
N SER A 186 6.35 -10.04 15.69
CA SER A 186 6.94 -11.38 15.63
C SER A 186 8.08 -11.49 14.60
N GLY A 187 8.28 -10.47 13.76
CA GLY A 187 9.27 -10.47 12.69
C GLY A 187 10.71 -10.18 13.14
N ALA A 188 11.67 -10.67 12.36
CA ALA A 188 13.09 -10.35 12.55
C ALA A 188 13.44 -8.96 11.98
N GLN A 189 14.66 -8.46 12.26
CA GLN A 189 15.16 -7.27 11.57
C GLN A 189 15.24 -7.52 10.06
N SER A 190 14.90 -6.48 9.32
CA SER A 190 14.92 -6.49 7.87
C SER A 190 16.33 -6.56 7.30
N LYS A 191 16.51 -7.35 6.26
CA LYS A 191 17.77 -7.63 5.58
C LYS A 191 17.66 -7.31 4.09
N ALA A 192 18.77 -6.85 3.52
CA ALA A 192 18.87 -6.63 2.08
C ALA A 192 18.84 -7.96 1.32
N VAL A 193 18.06 -8.01 0.24
CA VAL A 193 17.94 -9.17 -0.65
C VAL A 193 18.95 -9.02 -1.79
N SER A 194 19.99 -9.86 -1.79
CA SER A 194 21.18 -9.67 -2.62
C SER A 194 21.11 -10.19 -4.06
N ASP A 195 19.97 -10.71 -4.54
CA ASP A 195 19.82 -11.28 -5.89
C ASP A 195 18.38 -11.15 -6.44
N TRP A 196 17.69 -10.04 -6.12
CA TRP A 196 16.34 -9.79 -6.65
C TRP A 196 16.39 -9.55 -8.17
N ALA A 197 15.50 -10.21 -8.93
CA ALA A 197 15.39 -9.93 -10.35
C ALA A 197 14.00 -9.45 -10.74
N ILE A 198 14.01 -8.39 -11.53
CA ILE A 198 12.82 -7.79 -12.12
C ILE A 198 12.60 -8.45 -13.48
N THR A 199 11.40 -8.94 -13.72
CA THR A 199 11.06 -9.62 -14.98
C THR A 199 10.25 -8.69 -15.87
N SER A 200 10.63 -8.60 -17.14
CA SER A 200 9.87 -7.89 -18.18
C SER A 200 9.48 -8.89 -19.28
N LEU A 201 8.38 -8.62 -19.97
CA LEU A 201 7.84 -9.46 -21.04
C LEU A 201 7.84 -8.72 -22.36
N GLU A 202 8.21 -9.40 -23.43
CA GLU A 202 8.18 -8.90 -24.79
C GLU A 202 7.39 -9.87 -25.66
N GLY A 203 6.51 -9.38 -26.53
CA GLY A 203 5.84 -10.18 -27.56
C GLY A 203 5.68 -9.40 -28.87
N ARG A 204 5.66 -10.11 -30.01
CA ARG A 204 5.71 -9.47 -31.33
C ARG A 204 4.59 -9.92 -32.26
N LEU A 205 4.11 -9.00 -33.09
CA LEU A 205 3.33 -9.26 -34.30
C LEU A 205 4.11 -8.75 -35.52
N ALA A 206 4.48 -9.67 -36.41
CA ALA A 206 5.20 -9.34 -37.63
C ALA A 206 4.26 -8.81 -38.73
N GLY A 207 4.69 -7.76 -39.42
CA GLY A 207 4.05 -7.16 -40.59
C GLY A 207 4.38 -7.90 -41.89
N ALA A 208 3.77 -7.49 -42.99
CA ALA A 208 3.74 -8.24 -44.26
C ALA A 208 5.12 -8.37 -44.93
N GLY A 209 6.07 -7.52 -44.54
CA GLY A 209 7.44 -7.51 -45.02
C GLY A 209 8.47 -8.06 -44.02
N GLY A 210 8.05 -8.79 -42.97
CA GLY A 210 8.98 -9.35 -41.99
C GLY A 210 9.70 -8.28 -41.16
N GLU A 211 10.96 -8.54 -40.80
CA GLU A 211 11.70 -7.72 -39.82
C GLU A 211 12.21 -6.37 -40.34
N GLU A 212 12.23 -6.17 -41.65
CA GLU A 212 12.71 -4.93 -42.28
C GLU A 212 11.68 -3.79 -42.24
N GLN A 213 10.42 -4.10 -41.89
CA GLN A 213 9.37 -3.09 -41.78
C GLN A 213 9.49 -2.27 -40.48
N PRO A 214 9.07 -1.00 -40.51
CA PRO A 214 9.08 -0.15 -39.34
C PRO A 214 8.28 -0.76 -38.18
N THR A 215 8.85 -0.73 -36.98
CA THR A 215 8.29 -1.30 -35.76
C THR A 215 7.73 -0.20 -34.87
N ILE A 216 6.48 -0.37 -34.44
CA ILE A 216 5.84 0.44 -33.41
C ILE A 216 5.90 -0.35 -32.11
N VAL A 217 6.42 0.28 -31.07
CA VAL A 217 6.59 -0.36 -29.76
C VAL A 217 5.55 0.19 -28.80
N LEU A 218 4.67 -0.68 -28.30
CA LEU A 218 3.68 -0.40 -27.28
C LEU A 218 4.23 -0.84 -25.92
N VAL A 219 4.42 0.12 -25.01
CA VAL A 219 5.05 -0.12 -23.71
C VAL A 219 4.09 0.17 -22.59
N THR A 220 4.08 -0.68 -21.57
CA THR A 220 3.43 -0.36 -20.29
C THR A 220 4.21 -1.03 -19.16
N HIS A 221 4.25 -0.41 -17.99
CA HIS A 221 4.77 -1.09 -16.80
C HIS A 221 3.62 -1.70 -15.99
N TYR A 222 3.82 -2.91 -15.47
CA TYR A 222 2.79 -3.60 -14.68
C TYR A 222 2.92 -3.38 -13.18
N ASP A 223 3.99 -2.72 -12.71
CA ASP A 223 4.18 -2.50 -11.28
C ASP A 223 3.26 -1.40 -10.74
N SER A 224 2.86 -1.58 -9.49
CA SER A 224 2.23 -0.56 -8.66
C SER A 224 3.23 0.00 -7.64
N TYR A 225 2.88 1.14 -7.05
CA TYR A 225 3.70 1.78 -6.02
C TYR A 225 2.79 2.46 -4.99
N GLY A 226 3.15 2.33 -3.72
CA GLY A 226 2.47 2.98 -2.60
C GLY A 226 3.33 2.90 -1.36
N VAL A 227 2.97 3.61 -0.28
CA VAL A 227 3.77 3.67 0.95
C VAL A 227 4.01 2.28 1.58
N ALA A 228 3.07 1.34 1.42
CA ALA A 228 3.18 -0.04 1.87
C ALA A 228 3.09 -1.01 0.65
N PRO A 229 4.09 -1.88 0.40
CA PRO A 229 4.13 -2.70 -0.82
C PRO A 229 2.99 -3.73 -0.90
N TRP A 230 2.58 -4.27 0.25
CA TRP A 230 1.51 -5.27 0.34
C TRP A 230 0.11 -4.68 0.14
N LEU A 231 -0.03 -3.36 0.25
CA LEU A 231 -1.30 -2.65 0.03
C LEU A 231 -1.34 -1.92 -1.32
N SER A 232 -0.25 -1.94 -2.10
CA SER A 232 -0.24 -1.32 -3.42
C SER A 232 -0.82 -2.26 -4.48
N TYR A 233 -2.13 -2.17 -4.71
CA TYR A 233 -2.83 -2.88 -5.79
C TYR A 233 -2.68 -2.15 -7.13
N GLY A 234 -2.83 -0.81 -7.11
CA GLY A 234 -2.58 0.07 -8.25
C GLY A 234 -3.59 -0.11 -9.38
N ALA A 235 -4.89 -0.02 -9.09
CA ALA A 235 -5.94 -0.28 -10.08
C ALA A 235 -5.77 0.60 -11.32
N ASP A 236 -5.71 1.91 -11.16
CA ASP A 236 -5.43 2.82 -12.25
C ASP A 236 -3.92 2.94 -12.52
N SER A 237 -3.07 2.90 -11.49
CA SER A 237 -1.62 3.07 -11.60
C SER A 237 -0.83 1.76 -11.37
N ASN A 238 -0.45 1.01 -12.40
CA ASN A 238 -0.77 1.13 -13.83
C ASN A 238 -1.56 -0.09 -14.32
N GLY A 239 -2.52 -0.56 -13.51
CA GLY A 239 -3.37 -1.70 -13.89
C GLY A 239 -4.19 -1.42 -15.14
N SER A 240 -4.67 -0.18 -15.30
CA SER A 240 -5.40 0.28 -16.48
C SER A 240 -4.54 0.25 -17.75
N GLY A 241 -3.28 0.69 -17.70
CA GLY A 241 -2.36 0.64 -18.85
C GLY A 241 -2.08 -0.79 -19.33
N VAL A 242 -1.89 -1.74 -18.39
CA VAL A 242 -1.76 -3.17 -18.71
C VAL A 242 -3.04 -3.71 -19.35
N ALA A 243 -4.21 -3.37 -18.81
CA ALA A 243 -5.49 -3.81 -19.36
C ALA A 243 -5.69 -3.33 -20.81
N ILE A 244 -5.35 -2.07 -21.10
CA ILE A 244 -5.38 -1.54 -22.47
C ILE A 244 -4.41 -2.29 -23.36
N LEU A 245 -3.16 -2.50 -22.93
CA LEU A 245 -2.15 -3.17 -23.75
C LEU A 245 -2.58 -4.60 -24.11
N LEU A 246 -3.16 -5.35 -23.16
CA LEU A 246 -3.66 -6.71 -23.39
C LEU A 246 -4.86 -6.74 -24.35
N GLU A 247 -5.76 -5.76 -24.28
CA GLU A 247 -6.84 -5.62 -25.27
C GLU A 247 -6.34 -5.23 -26.65
N LEU A 248 -5.38 -4.32 -26.74
CA LEU A 248 -4.74 -3.96 -28.01
C LEU A 248 -4.07 -5.19 -28.63
N ALA A 249 -3.37 -6.00 -27.84
CA ALA A 249 -2.77 -7.26 -28.31
C ALA A 249 -3.82 -8.21 -28.90
N ARG A 250 -4.97 -8.38 -28.24
CA ARG A 250 -6.08 -9.21 -28.72
C ARG A 250 -6.65 -8.70 -30.04
N VAL A 251 -6.94 -7.40 -30.13
CA VAL A 251 -7.58 -6.77 -31.29
C VAL A 251 -6.63 -6.77 -32.50
N PHE A 252 -5.36 -6.38 -32.31
CA PHE A 252 -4.37 -6.39 -33.38
C PHE A 252 -3.97 -7.80 -33.80
N SER A 253 -3.94 -8.78 -32.89
CA SER A 253 -3.67 -10.18 -33.26
C SER A 253 -4.66 -10.70 -34.30
N ARG A 254 -5.96 -10.40 -34.13
CA ARG A 254 -6.98 -10.76 -35.12
C ARG A 254 -6.78 -10.04 -36.45
N LEU A 255 -6.42 -8.76 -36.41
CA LEU A 255 -6.21 -7.95 -37.60
C LEU A 255 -5.00 -8.41 -38.42
N TYR A 256 -3.92 -8.81 -37.76
CA TYR A 256 -2.69 -9.32 -38.38
C TYR A 256 -2.81 -10.79 -38.83
N SER A 257 -3.81 -11.53 -38.33
CA SER A 257 -4.04 -12.93 -38.73
C SER A 257 -4.56 -13.06 -40.17
N TYR A 258 -5.26 -12.05 -40.69
CA TYR A 258 -5.81 -12.09 -42.05
C TYR A 258 -4.83 -11.51 -43.06
N LYS A 259 -4.57 -12.26 -44.15
CA LYS A 259 -3.63 -11.84 -45.21
C LYS A 259 -4.01 -10.52 -45.89
N ARG A 260 -5.31 -10.21 -46.01
CA ARG A 260 -5.81 -9.00 -46.67
C ARG A 260 -5.61 -7.74 -45.83
N THR A 261 -5.67 -7.87 -44.51
CA THR A 261 -5.48 -6.78 -43.55
C THR A 261 -4.08 -6.80 -42.96
N HIS A 262 -3.15 -7.59 -43.50
CA HIS A 262 -1.80 -7.67 -42.98
C HIS A 262 -1.09 -6.32 -43.19
N ALA A 263 -0.68 -5.69 -42.10
CA ALA A 263 -0.13 -4.34 -42.14
C ALA A 263 1.32 -4.31 -42.62
N GLY A 264 1.77 -3.13 -43.07
CA GLY A 264 3.17 -2.83 -43.38
C GLY A 264 4.01 -2.39 -42.18
N TYR A 265 3.50 -2.53 -40.95
CA TYR A 265 4.23 -2.22 -39.72
C TYR A 265 4.38 -3.48 -38.86
N ASN A 266 5.47 -3.55 -38.09
CA ASN A 266 5.64 -4.50 -37.01
C ASN A 266 5.07 -3.91 -35.71
N LEU A 267 4.38 -4.70 -34.89
CA LEU A 267 3.97 -4.29 -33.55
C LEU A 267 4.74 -5.08 -32.51
N LEU A 268 5.38 -4.38 -31.59
CA LEU A 268 6.07 -4.97 -30.44
C LEU A 268 5.36 -4.53 -29.17
N PHE A 269 4.95 -5.49 -28.35
CA PHE A 269 4.31 -5.27 -27.07
C PHE A 269 5.33 -5.56 -25.97
N PHE A 270 5.65 -4.55 -25.17
CA PHE A 270 6.61 -4.65 -24.09
C PHE A 270 5.94 -4.30 -22.76
N VAL A 271 5.96 -5.25 -21.83
CA VAL A 271 5.40 -5.11 -20.49
C VAL A 271 6.57 -5.09 -19.50
N SER A 272 6.94 -3.90 -19.05
CA SER A 272 8.13 -3.66 -18.25
C SER A 272 7.89 -3.89 -16.76
N GLY A 273 8.87 -4.50 -16.09
CA GLY A 273 8.94 -4.56 -14.63
C GLY A 273 9.84 -3.46 -14.06
N GLY A 274 9.68 -3.13 -12.78
CA GLY A 274 10.41 -2.04 -12.14
C GLY A 274 10.14 -0.65 -12.72
N GLY A 275 8.95 -0.43 -13.30
CA GLY A 275 8.57 0.87 -13.89
C GLY A 275 8.64 2.01 -12.88
N LYS A 276 8.13 1.76 -11.67
CA LYS A 276 8.07 2.75 -10.58
C LYS A 276 9.42 2.98 -9.89
N PHE A 277 10.37 2.06 -10.06
CA PHE A 277 11.75 2.17 -9.59
C PHE A 277 12.66 2.70 -10.68
N ASN A 278 12.33 3.85 -11.27
CA ASN A 278 13.11 4.49 -12.34
C ASN A 278 13.19 3.68 -13.64
N TYR A 279 12.14 2.92 -14.00
CA TYR A 279 12.04 2.18 -15.27
C TYR A 279 13.19 1.21 -15.54
N GLN A 280 13.59 0.44 -14.53
CA GLN A 280 14.75 -0.45 -14.63
C GLN A 280 14.58 -1.58 -15.66
N GLY A 281 13.37 -2.15 -15.75
CA GLY A 281 13.04 -3.13 -16.80
C GLY A 281 13.26 -2.58 -18.21
N THR A 282 12.79 -1.36 -18.45
CA THR A 282 12.90 -0.68 -19.74
C THR A 282 14.33 -0.27 -20.05
N LYS A 283 15.08 0.21 -19.04
CA LYS A 283 16.51 0.53 -19.20
C LYS A 283 17.30 -0.69 -19.65
N ARG A 284 17.14 -1.82 -18.97
CA ARG A 284 17.87 -3.05 -19.29
C ARG A 284 17.47 -3.60 -20.66
N TRP A 285 16.18 -3.59 -20.99
CA TRP A 285 15.70 -4.01 -22.30
C TRP A 285 16.28 -3.13 -23.42
N LEU A 286 16.41 -1.83 -23.20
CA LEU A 286 17.09 -0.93 -24.14
C LEU A 286 18.58 -1.29 -24.27
N GLU A 287 19.31 -1.53 -23.18
CA GLU A 287 20.70 -1.96 -23.23
C GLU A 287 20.87 -3.29 -23.99
N ASP A 288 20.00 -4.25 -23.75
CA ASP A 288 20.06 -5.55 -24.43
C ASP A 288 19.80 -5.45 -25.92
N ASN A 289 18.81 -4.66 -26.35
CA ASN A 289 18.45 -4.55 -27.76
C ASN A 289 19.26 -3.51 -28.54
N LEU A 290 19.83 -2.49 -27.88
CA LEU A 290 20.63 -1.46 -28.55
C LEU A 290 22.13 -1.72 -28.47
N ASP A 291 22.65 -2.26 -27.37
CA ASP A 291 24.11 -2.35 -27.18
C ASP A 291 24.69 -3.67 -27.72
N HIS A 292 23.86 -4.69 -27.97
CA HIS A 292 24.29 -5.94 -28.61
C HIS A 292 24.17 -5.85 -30.13
N THR A 293 25.30 -5.92 -30.82
CA THR A 293 25.41 -5.79 -32.30
C THR A 293 24.58 -6.81 -33.08
N ASP A 294 24.22 -7.94 -32.47
CA ASP A 294 23.45 -9.03 -33.11
C ASP A 294 21.92 -8.83 -33.01
N SER A 295 21.43 -7.86 -32.21
CA SER A 295 19.99 -7.55 -32.02
C SER A 295 19.59 -6.15 -32.52
N SER A 296 20.34 -5.60 -33.47
CA SER A 296 20.20 -4.25 -34.04
C SER A 296 18.88 -3.97 -34.81
N LEU A 297 17.84 -4.79 -34.64
CA LEU A 297 16.53 -4.62 -35.27
C LEU A 297 15.79 -3.36 -34.78
N LEU A 298 16.08 -2.89 -33.57
CA LEU A 298 15.39 -1.73 -32.99
C LEU A 298 16.07 -0.38 -33.24
N GLN A 299 17.35 -0.35 -33.60
CA GLN A 299 18.08 0.92 -33.79
C GLN A 299 17.59 1.69 -35.01
N ASP A 300 17.43 1.01 -36.14
CA ASP A 300 17.11 1.68 -37.41
C ASP A 300 15.64 1.53 -37.84
N ASN A 301 14.94 0.52 -37.33
CA ASN A 301 13.57 0.23 -37.77
C ASN A 301 12.47 0.69 -36.80
N VAL A 302 12.76 1.32 -35.66
CA VAL A 302 11.69 1.79 -34.75
C VAL A 302 11.08 3.09 -35.27
N ALA A 303 9.80 3.03 -35.64
CA ALA A 303 9.05 4.21 -36.07
C ALA A 303 8.76 5.15 -34.89
N PHE A 304 8.19 4.60 -33.80
CA PHE A 304 7.98 5.28 -32.54
C PHE A 304 7.62 4.31 -31.41
N VAL A 305 7.74 4.80 -30.18
CA VAL A 305 7.35 4.12 -28.95
C VAL A 305 6.18 4.85 -28.30
N LEU A 306 5.07 4.15 -28.06
CA LEU A 306 3.92 4.64 -27.32
C LEU A 306 3.89 3.96 -25.95
N CYS A 307 4.11 4.73 -24.89
CA CYS A 307 4.01 4.27 -23.52
C CYS A 307 2.60 4.56 -22.96
N LEU A 308 1.98 3.58 -22.32
CA LEU A 308 0.66 3.68 -21.69
C LEU A 308 0.81 3.71 -20.16
N ASP A 309 0.39 4.81 -19.53
CA ASP A 309 0.46 4.99 -18.07
C ASP A 309 -0.82 5.64 -17.53
N THR A 310 -1.51 4.95 -16.60
CA THR A 310 -2.67 5.46 -15.86
C THR A 310 -3.75 6.04 -16.78
N LEU A 311 -4.58 5.18 -17.38
CA LEU A 311 -5.58 5.52 -18.41
C LEU A 311 -7.01 5.05 -18.07
N GLY A 312 -7.26 4.69 -16.81
CA GLY A 312 -8.52 4.14 -16.32
C GLY A 312 -9.50 5.18 -15.79
N SER A 313 -9.05 6.41 -15.54
CA SER A 313 -9.89 7.51 -15.07
C SER A 313 -9.66 8.80 -15.88
N GLY A 314 -10.47 9.83 -15.62
CA GLY A 314 -10.35 11.17 -16.19
C GLY A 314 -11.07 11.41 -17.54
N ASP A 315 -11.46 12.67 -17.75
CA ASP A 315 -12.07 13.16 -19.00
C ASP A 315 -11.10 13.93 -19.88
N SER A 316 -9.83 14.00 -19.46
CA SER A 316 -8.75 14.61 -20.19
C SER A 316 -7.65 13.58 -20.42
N LEU A 317 -7.08 13.57 -21.63
CA LEU A 317 -5.92 12.77 -21.98
C LEU A 317 -4.78 13.70 -22.39
N TYR A 318 -3.60 13.40 -21.86
CA TYR A 318 -2.38 14.15 -22.08
C TYR A 318 -1.36 13.28 -22.79
N LEU A 319 -0.84 13.80 -23.90
CA LEU A 319 0.29 13.22 -24.60
C LEU A 319 1.58 13.88 -24.11
N HIS A 320 2.35 13.17 -23.31
CA HIS A 320 3.62 13.64 -22.75
C HIS A 320 4.76 13.38 -23.73
N VAL A 321 5.44 14.44 -24.11
CA VAL A 321 6.56 14.40 -25.07
C VAL A 321 7.81 15.08 -24.51
N SER A 322 8.97 14.46 -24.75
CA SER A 322 10.28 15.02 -24.39
C SER A 322 10.81 16.01 -25.43
N LYS A 323 10.48 15.77 -26.69
CA LYS A 323 10.78 16.61 -27.84
C LYS A 323 9.51 16.71 -28.68
N PRO A 324 9.09 17.91 -29.10
CA PRO A 324 7.93 18.04 -29.96
C PRO A 324 8.19 17.28 -31.28
N PRO A 325 7.20 16.51 -31.77
CA PRO A 325 7.36 15.71 -32.97
C PRO A 325 7.53 16.60 -34.20
N LYS A 326 8.50 16.25 -35.07
CA LYS A 326 8.72 16.98 -36.33
C LYS A 326 7.63 16.67 -37.34
N GLU A 327 7.22 17.67 -38.11
CA GLU A 327 6.26 17.48 -39.21
C GLU A 327 6.79 16.44 -40.21
N GLY A 328 5.93 15.51 -40.62
CA GLY A 328 6.28 14.37 -41.48
C GLY A 328 6.87 13.15 -40.75
N SER A 329 7.10 13.21 -39.44
CA SER A 329 7.46 12.02 -38.64
C SER A 329 6.24 11.15 -38.33
N PRO A 330 6.40 9.82 -38.18
CA PRO A 330 5.29 8.93 -37.80
C PRO A 330 4.72 9.28 -36.41
N GLN A 331 5.54 9.86 -35.53
CA GLN A 331 5.08 10.41 -34.24
C GLN A 331 4.10 11.58 -34.42
N HIS A 332 4.38 12.50 -35.35
CA HIS A 332 3.48 13.60 -35.67
C HIS A 332 2.19 13.10 -36.33
N ALA A 333 2.28 12.08 -37.18
CA ALA A 333 1.11 11.45 -37.77
C ALA A 333 0.17 10.89 -36.69
N LEU A 334 0.71 10.17 -35.69
CA LEU A 334 -0.13 9.67 -34.59
C LEU A 334 -0.75 10.80 -33.76
N LEU A 335 -0.01 11.87 -33.46
CA LEU A 335 -0.56 13.01 -32.72
C LEU A 335 -1.77 13.61 -33.46
N LYS A 336 -1.63 13.82 -34.78
CA LYS A 336 -2.72 14.34 -35.61
C LYS A 336 -3.91 13.37 -35.67
N GLU A 337 -3.66 12.07 -35.73
CA GLU A 337 -4.74 11.08 -35.70
C GLU A 337 -5.44 10.99 -34.34
N LEU A 338 -4.71 11.13 -33.24
CA LEU A 338 -5.33 11.19 -31.92
C LEU A 338 -6.24 12.42 -31.77
N GLU A 339 -5.78 13.57 -32.25
CA GLU A 339 -6.60 14.80 -32.30
C GLU A 339 -7.84 14.62 -33.20
N SER A 340 -7.68 14.00 -34.38
CA SER A 340 -8.77 13.78 -35.33
C SER A 340 -9.84 12.82 -34.78
N VAL A 341 -9.42 11.67 -34.23
CA VAL A 341 -10.33 10.66 -33.65
C VAL A 341 -11.00 11.22 -32.40
N SER A 342 -10.26 11.93 -31.55
CA SER A 342 -10.84 12.56 -30.35
C SER A 342 -11.92 13.57 -30.73
N ALA A 343 -11.68 14.42 -31.73
CA ALA A 343 -12.64 15.43 -32.14
C ALA A 343 -13.88 14.83 -32.84
N SER A 344 -13.73 13.78 -33.65
CA SER A 344 -14.86 13.19 -34.39
C SER A 344 -15.68 12.21 -33.56
N GLN A 345 -15.03 11.27 -32.86
CA GLN A 345 -15.72 10.17 -32.18
C GLN A 345 -16.03 10.47 -30.71
N PHE A 346 -15.24 11.33 -30.06
CA PHE A 346 -15.32 11.55 -28.60
C PHE A 346 -15.24 13.04 -28.22
N PRO A 347 -16.25 13.86 -28.56
CA PRO A 347 -16.23 15.30 -28.31
C PRO A 347 -16.18 15.67 -26.81
N GLU A 348 -16.56 14.75 -25.93
CA GLU A 348 -16.47 14.94 -24.47
C GLU A 348 -15.03 14.89 -23.94
N LEU A 349 -14.11 14.26 -24.68
CA LEU A 349 -12.73 14.05 -24.26
C LEU A 349 -11.85 15.24 -24.64
N LYS A 350 -11.17 15.81 -23.64
CA LYS A 350 -10.18 16.86 -23.86
C LYS A 350 -8.81 16.24 -24.10
N PHE A 351 -8.31 16.33 -25.33
CA PHE A 351 -6.96 15.89 -25.67
C PHE A 351 -6.01 17.10 -25.70
N SER A 352 -4.83 16.97 -25.08
CA SER A 352 -3.78 17.99 -25.17
C SER A 352 -2.38 17.39 -25.12
N MET A 353 -1.41 18.09 -25.70
CA MET A 353 0.00 17.70 -25.68
C MET A 353 0.74 18.49 -24.59
N VAL A 354 1.46 17.78 -23.72
CA VAL A 354 2.30 18.35 -22.67
C VAL A 354 3.77 18.08 -23.01
N HIS A 355 4.56 19.14 -23.12
CA HIS A 355 5.99 19.03 -23.41
C HIS A 355 6.82 19.31 -22.17
N LYS A 356 7.64 18.35 -21.76
CA LYS A 356 8.62 18.48 -20.69
C LYS A 356 10.00 18.10 -21.22
N LYS A 357 10.97 19.00 -21.11
CA LYS A 357 12.37 18.68 -21.46
C LYS A 357 12.95 17.72 -20.42
N ILE A 358 13.70 16.72 -20.89
CA ILE A 358 14.39 15.76 -20.03
C ILE A 358 15.48 16.49 -19.24
N ASN A 359 15.41 16.40 -17.91
CA ASN A 359 16.45 16.92 -17.04
C ASN A 359 17.40 15.78 -16.66
N LEU A 360 18.62 15.78 -17.21
CA LEU A 360 19.62 14.75 -16.93
C LEU A 360 20.21 14.85 -15.51
N ALA A 361 20.00 15.97 -14.82
CA ALA A 361 20.46 16.15 -13.44
C ALA A 361 19.52 15.53 -12.40
N GLU A 362 18.28 15.21 -12.78
CA GLU A 362 17.32 14.54 -11.90
C GLU A 362 17.58 13.03 -11.94
N GLU A 363 17.80 12.42 -10.77
CA GLU A 363 18.10 10.98 -10.67
C GLU A 363 16.89 10.10 -11.06
N THR A 364 15.68 10.59 -10.76
CA THR A 364 14.42 9.92 -11.10
C THR A 364 13.79 10.51 -12.35
N LEU A 365 13.47 9.66 -13.32
CA LEU A 365 12.73 10.08 -14.51
C LEU A 365 11.24 10.25 -14.23
N ALA A 366 10.61 11.19 -14.94
CA ALA A 366 9.20 11.49 -14.77
C ALA A 366 8.29 10.49 -15.48
N TRP A 367 8.66 10.11 -16.70
CA TRP A 367 7.87 9.24 -17.57
C TRP A 367 8.73 8.20 -18.25
N GLU A 368 8.12 7.09 -18.65
CA GLU A 368 8.84 5.97 -19.27
C GLU A 368 9.48 6.36 -20.60
N HIS A 369 8.82 7.23 -21.38
CA HIS A 369 9.34 7.70 -22.67
C HIS A 369 10.67 8.48 -22.55
N GLU A 370 11.01 9.01 -21.38
CA GLU A 370 12.28 9.71 -21.16
C GLU A 370 13.47 8.75 -21.29
N ARG A 371 13.33 7.48 -20.88
CA ARG A 371 14.37 6.44 -21.08
C ARG A 371 14.69 6.23 -22.56
N PHE A 372 13.64 6.15 -23.39
CA PHE A 372 13.77 6.03 -24.84
C PHE A 372 14.35 7.31 -25.46
N GLY A 373 13.94 8.48 -24.98
CA GLY A 373 14.45 9.77 -25.45
C GLY A 373 15.95 9.96 -25.22
N ILE A 374 16.51 9.43 -24.12
CA ILE A 374 17.96 9.43 -23.84
C ILE A 374 18.71 8.60 -24.90
N ARG A 375 18.16 7.45 -25.30
CA ARG A 375 18.70 6.59 -26.37
C ARG A 375 18.35 7.06 -27.79
N ARG A 376 17.81 8.28 -27.93
CA ARG A 376 17.43 8.94 -29.20
C ARG A 376 16.28 8.26 -29.97
N LEU A 377 15.49 7.42 -29.32
CA LEU A 377 14.29 6.84 -29.92
C LEU A 377 13.09 7.81 -29.81
N PRO A 378 12.26 7.94 -30.86
CA PRO A 378 11.05 8.74 -30.81
C PRO A 378 10.02 8.08 -29.90
N ALA A 379 9.71 8.70 -28.76
CA ALA A 379 8.84 8.12 -27.74
C ALA A 379 7.95 9.17 -27.07
N PHE A 380 6.78 8.74 -26.61
CA PHE A 380 5.82 9.57 -25.88
C PHE A 380 4.97 8.71 -24.94
N THR A 381 4.47 9.32 -23.87
CA THR A 381 3.60 8.64 -22.90
C THR A 381 2.19 9.23 -22.98
N LEU A 382 1.18 8.37 -23.11
CA LEU A 382 -0.21 8.74 -23.00
C LEU A 382 -0.68 8.48 -21.57
N SER A 383 -1.21 9.51 -20.91
CA SER A 383 -1.75 9.41 -19.56
C SER A 383 -2.93 10.36 -19.37
N HIS A 384 -3.84 10.05 -18.45
CA HIS A 384 -4.88 11.01 -18.04
C HIS A 384 -4.35 12.04 -17.02
N LEU A 385 -3.15 11.84 -16.48
CA LEU A 385 -2.51 12.75 -15.54
C LEU A 385 -1.78 13.87 -16.29
N GLU A 386 -2.01 15.12 -15.88
CA GLU A 386 -1.29 16.29 -16.41
C GLU A 386 0.16 16.33 -15.90
N ASN A 387 0.38 15.92 -14.64
CA ASN A 387 1.68 15.98 -13.98
C ASN A 387 2.15 14.61 -13.53
N HIS A 388 3.44 14.33 -13.73
CA HIS A 388 4.07 13.06 -13.33
C HIS A 388 4.11 12.83 -11.81
N ARG A 389 3.92 13.90 -11.02
CA ARG A 389 3.82 13.90 -9.55
C ARG A 389 2.38 13.73 -9.05
N GLY A 390 1.43 13.41 -9.93
CA GLY A 390 0.04 13.19 -9.54
C GLY A 390 -0.08 12.17 -8.41
N ALA A 391 -0.87 12.51 -7.39
CA ALA A 391 -0.98 11.75 -6.15
C ALA A 391 -1.45 10.30 -6.36
N VAL A 392 -2.40 10.10 -7.29
CA VAL A 392 -2.97 8.79 -7.67
C VAL A 392 -1.89 7.81 -8.18
N ARG A 393 -0.77 8.33 -8.71
CA ARG A 393 0.26 7.51 -9.38
C ARG A 393 1.10 6.66 -8.41
N LYS A 394 1.11 6.99 -7.12
CA LYS A 394 1.98 6.41 -6.09
C LYS A 394 1.24 6.16 -4.77
N SER A 395 -0.02 5.73 -4.84
CA SER A 395 -0.87 5.61 -3.67
C SER A 395 -1.30 4.17 -3.36
N ILE A 396 -1.40 3.82 -2.06
CA ILE A 396 -2.08 2.58 -1.62
C ILE A 396 -3.60 2.68 -1.72
N MET A 397 -4.15 3.89 -1.85
CA MET A 397 -5.60 4.15 -1.94
C MET A 397 -6.15 3.95 -3.36
N ASP A 398 -5.27 3.68 -4.33
CA ASP A 398 -5.63 3.29 -5.70
C ASP A 398 -6.10 1.83 -5.75
N VAL A 399 -7.31 1.63 -5.23
CA VAL A 399 -8.02 0.35 -5.19
C VAL A 399 -9.21 0.42 -6.15
N ARG A 400 -9.58 -0.72 -6.73
CA ARG A 400 -10.80 -0.81 -7.54
C ARG A 400 -12.01 -0.43 -6.68
N SER A 401 -12.69 0.64 -7.05
CA SER A 401 -14.01 0.93 -6.50
C SER A 401 -14.97 -0.13 -7.02
N VAL A 402 -15.26 -1.14 -6.19
CA VAL A 402 -16.30 -2.12 -6.50
C VAL A 402 -17.60 -1.34 -6.64
N SER A 403 -18.13 -1.27 -7.86
CA SER A 403 -19.49 -0.80 -8.06
C SER A 403 -20.41 -1.79 -7.36
N SER A 404 -21.23 -1.32 -6.44
CA SER A 404 -22.35 -2.08 -5.85
C SER A 404 -23.44 -2.42 -6.88
N SER A 405 -23.10 -2.49 -8.16
CA SER A 405 -23.99 -2.84 -9.26
C SER A 405 -24.20 -4.35 -9.41
N SER A 406 -23.58 -5.18 -8.58
CA SER A 406 -23.80 -6.63 -8.57
C SER A 406 -24.82 -7.10 -7.52
N LEU A 407 -25.50 -6.20 -6.79
CA LEU A 407 -26.59 -6.62 -5.91
C LEU A 407 -27.86 -5.78 -5.91
N ASP A 408 -27.85 -4.46 -6.17
CA ASP A 408 -29.11 -3.71 -6.24
C ASP A 408 -29.04 -2.55 -7.24
N GLY A 409 -30.01 -2.52 -8.15
CA GLY A 409 -30.18 -1.46 -9.14
C GLY A 409 -30.56 -0.15 -8.49
N ALA A 410 -29.58 0.70 -8.22
CA ALA A 410 -29.78 2.15 -8.06
C ALA A 410 -28.49 2.86 -8.50
N GLY A 411 -28.62 3.73 -9.50
CA GLY A 411 -27.51 4.51 -10.03
C GLY A 411 -26.91 5.41 -8.97
N GLN A 412 -25.69 5.09 -8.54
CA GLN A 412 -24.84 6.02 -7.83
C GLN A 412 -23.54 6.16 -8.62
N ILE A 413 -23.24 7.40 -8.99
CA ILE A 413 -22.08 7.76 -9.80
C ILE A 413 -20.84 7.50 -8.96
N ASN A 414 -20.01 6.55 -9.39
CA ASN A 414 -18.73 6.23 -8.75
C ASN A 414 -17.79 7.43 -8.90
N THR A 415 -17.75 8.33 -7.91
CA THR A 415 -16.76 9.42 -7.83
C THR A 415 -15.54 9.02 -7.00
N GLY A 416 -15.27 7.72 -6.82
CA GLY A 416 -14.06 7.26 -6.14
C GLY A 416 -12.81 7.35 -7.06
N PRO A 417 -11.59 7.33 -6.49
CA PRO A 417 -10.32 7.36 -7.23
C PRO A 417 -10.01 6.04 -7.99
N GLY A 418 -11.04 5.24 -8.30
CA GLY A 418 -10.92 3.96 -8.97
C GLY A 418 -11.05 4.05 -10.48
N VAL A 419 -10.86 2.91 -11.15
CA VAL A 419 -10.99 2.77 -12.61
C VAL A 419 -12.47 2.79 -13.03
N ASP A 420 -12.83 3.69 -13.94
CA ASP A 420 -14.13 3.69 -14.61
C ASP A 420 -14.04 2.87 -15.90
N LEU A 421 -14.75 1.74 -15.93
CA LEU A 421 -14.73 0.81 -17.07
C LEU A 421 -15.22 1.46 -18.37
N LYS A 422 -16.16 2.41 -18.31
CA LYS A 422 -16.66 3.10 -19.51
C LYS A 422 -15.59 4.01 -20.10
N LYS A 423 -14.85 4.72 -19.24
CA LYS A 423 -13.74 5.59 -19.64
C LYS A 423 -12.55 4.76 -20.12
N LEU A 424 -12.25 3.65 -19.47
CA LEU A 424 -11.22 2.71 -19.90
C LEU A 424 -11.52 2.15 -21.30
N ARG A 425 -12.77 1.73 -21.56
CA ARG A 425 -13.22 1.27 -22.88
C ARG A 425 -13.11 2.36 -23.94
N ARG A 426 -13.56 3.59 -23.62
CA ARG A 426 -13.44 4.77 -24.49
C ARG A 426 -11.98 5.02 -24.88
N ASN A 427 -11.10 5.08 -23.88
CA ASN A 427 -9.67 5.34 -24.06
C ASN A 427 -9.00 4.21 -24.87
N THR A 428 -9.37 2.95 -24.63
CA THR A 428 -8.90 1.79 -25.41
C THR A 428 -9.32 1.91 -26.87
N LYS A 429 -10.60 2.22 -27.14
CA LYS A 429 -11.12 2.40 -28.50
C LYS A 429 -10.41 3.54 -29.23
N LEU A 430 -10.23 4.68 -28.57
CA LEU A 430 -9.47 5.83 -29.11
C LEU A 430 -8.06 5.43 -29.55
N ILE A 431 -7.30 4.75 -28.67
CA ILE A 431 -5.92 4.35 -28.95
C ILE A 431 -5.87 3.31 -30.08
N ALA A 432 -6.78 2.34 -30.07
CA ALA A 432 -6.87 1.33 -31.12
C ALA A 432 -7.12 1.97 -32.49
N GLU A 433 -8.14 2.84 -32.60
CA GLU A 433 -8.51 3.53 -33.84
C GLU A 433 -7.38 4.43 -34.34
N ALA A 434 -6.76 5.23 -33.46
CA ALA A 434 -5.64 6.09 -33.84
C ALA A 434 -4.43 5.28 -34.34
N LEU A 435 -4.07 4.19 -33.67
CA LEU A 435 -2.99 3.31 -34.10
C LEU A 435 -3.31 2.65 -35.45
N ALA A 436 -4.53 2.16 -35.64
CA ALA A 436 -4.94 1.55 -36.90
C ALA A 436 -4.90 2.56 -38.06
N ARG A 437 -5.33 3.82 -37.84
CA ARG A 437 -5.23 4.89 -38.86
C ARG A 437 -3.79 5.14 -39.29
N VAL A 438 -2.84 5.17 -38.36
CA VAL A 438 -1.41 5.31 -38.66
C VAL A 438 -0.86 4.09 -39.39
N ILE A 439 -1.17 2.89 -38.93
CA ILE A 439 -0.64 1.63 -39.49
C ILE A 439 -1.09 1.42 -40.94
N TYR A 440 -2.34 1.72 -41.27
CA TYR A 440 -2.88 1.56 -42.64
C TYR A 440 -2.81 2.83 -43.49
N ASN A 441 -2.35 3.93 -42.90
CA ASN A 441 -2.28 5.25 -43.52
C ASN A 441 -3.62 5.63 -44.19
N LEU A 442 -4.69 5.60 -43.38
CA LEU A 442 -6.06 5.76 -43.87
C LEU A 442 -6.37 7.22 -44.26
N THR A 443 -5.71 8.17 -43.62
CA THR A 443 -5.91 9.61 -43.80
C THR A 443 -5.39 10.08 -45.15
N GLU A 444 -4.23 9.58 -45.60
CA GLU A 444 -3.73 9.83 -46.95
C GLU A 444 -4.57 9.13 -48.02
N LYS A 445 -5.25 8.03 -47.67
CA LYS A 445 -6.16 7.30 -48.56
C LYS A 445 -7.58 7.89 -48.62
N GLY A 446 -7.82 9.02 -47.96
CA GLY A 446 -9.10 9.73 -48.01
C GLY A 446 -10.22 9.09 -47.19
N ALA A 447 -9.89 8.29 -46.16
CA ALA A 447 -10.91 7.76 -45.25
C ALA A 447 -11.58 8.90 -44.46
N GLN A 448 -12.92 8.85 -44.35
CA GLN A 448 -13.67 9.82 -43.55
C GLN A 448 -13.30 9.70 -42.07
N GLY A 449 -13.27 10.84 -41.36
CA GLY A 449 -12.95 10.90 -39.93
C GLY A 449 -13.88 10.10 -39.01
N ASP A 450 -15.05 9.70 -39.52
CA ASP A 450 -16.07 8.92 -38.83
C ASP A 450 -15.94 7.41 -39.05
N LEU A 451 -14.98 6.97 -39.87
CA LEU A 451 -14.76 5.55 -40.08
C LEU A 451 -14.27 4.91 -38.77
N GLU A 452 -15.09 4.01 -38.23
CA GLU A 452 -14.74 3.11 -37.14
C GLU A 452 -14.24 1.79 -37.74
N ILE A 453 -12.99 1.42 -37.44
CA ILE A 453 -12.35 0.20 -37.94
C ILE A 453 -12.74 -0.99 -37.07
N PHE A 454 -12.88 -0.76 -35.77
CA PHE A 454 -13.14 -1.80 -34.79
C PHE A 454 -14.63 -1.89 -34.46
N THR A 455 -15.40 -2.44 -35.41
CA THR A 455 -16.84 -2.69 -35.27
C THR A 455 -17.14 -4.18 -35.07
N GLU A 456 -18.34 -4.46 -34.54
CA GLU A 456 -18.90 -5.81 -34.35
C GLU A 456 -17.95 -6.81 -33.67
N GLN A 457 -17.40 -7.76 -34.43
CA GLN A 457 -16.56 -8.86 -33.92
C GLN A 457 -15.16 -8.39 -33.49
N MET A 458 -14.74 -7.20 -33.92
CA MET A 458 -13.44 -6.61 -33.61
C MET A 458 -13.53 -5.52 -32.53
N GLN A 459 -14.71 -5.35 -31.93
CA GLN A 459 -14.92 -4.35 -30.88
C GLN A 459 -14.08 -4.65 -29.62
N VAL A 460 -13.74 -3.58 -28.90
CA VAL A 460 -13.19 -3.63 -27.55
C VAL A 460 -14.26 -4.16 -26.59
N GLN A 461 -13.96 -5.23 -25.88
CA GLN A 461 -14.90 -5.89 -24.97
C GLN A 461 -14.76 -5.32 -23.56
N GLU A 462 -15.86 -4.76 -23.03
CA GLU A 462 -15.88 -4.19 -21.69
C GLU A 462 -15.75 -5.26 -20.59
N GLU A 463 -16.38 -6.42 -20.79
CA GLU A 463 -16.32 -7.56 -19.87
C GLU A 463 -14.88 -8.09 -19.71
N GLN A 464 -14.14 -8.13 -20.83
CA GLN A 464 -12.75 -8.58 -20.83
C GLN A 464 -11.87 -7.57 -20.07
N LEU A 465 -12.01 -6.27 -20.35
CA LEU A 465 -11.33 -5.22 -19.59
C LEU A 465 -11.64 -5.30 -18.09
N ALA A 466 -12.91 -5.52 -17.72
CA ALA A 466 -13.33 -5.68 -16.34
C ALA A 466 -12.62 -6.86 -15.67
N SER A 467 -12.63 -8.04 -16.31
CA SER A 467 -12.00 -9.25 -15.79
C SER A 467 -10.48 -9.10 -15.61
N VAL A 468 -9.80 -8.44 -16.55
CA VAL A 468 -8.36 -8.19 -16.47
C VAL A 468 -8.04 -7.23 -15.34
N VAL A 469 -8.80 -6.14 -15.20
CA VAL A 469 -8.62 -5.20 -14.09
C VAL A 469 -8.92 -5.88 -12.75
N ASP A 470 -9.96 -6.72 -12.66
CA ASP A 470 -10.32 -7.46 -11.44
C ASP A 470 -9.17 -8.36 -11.01
N TRP A 471 -8.63 -9.11 -11.96
CA TRP A 471 -7.47 -9.97 -11.75
C TRP A 471 -6.21 -9.20 -11.33
N LEU A 472 -5.91 -8.07 -12.00
CA LEU A 472 -4.77 -7.22 -11.65
C LEU A 472 -4.90 -6.60 -10.25
N THR A 473 -6.13 -6.36 -9.79
CA THR A 473 -6.42 -5.79 -8.46
C THR A 473 -6.59 -6.84 -7.37
N ALA A 474 -6.61 -8.14 -7.71
CA ALA A 474 -6.76 -9.21 -6.73
C ALA A 474 -5.50 -9.44 -5.87
N GLN A 475 -4.33 -9.03 -6.36
CA GLN A 475 -3.05 -9.17 -5.67
C GLN A 475 -2.24 -7.87 -5.72
N PRO A 476 -1.43 -7.56 -4.68
CA PRO A 476 -0.55 -6.40 -4.71
C PRO A 476 0.60 -6.61 -5.71
N ARG A 477 0.97 -5.54 -6.43
CA ARG A 477 1.92 -5.59 -7.56
C ARG A 477 3.15 -4.71 -7.36
N ALA A 478 3.57 -4.48 -6.12
CA ALA A 478 4.85 -3.83 -5.87
C ALA A 478 5.99 -4.69 -6.42
N THR A 479 6.98 -4.08 -7.06
CA THR A 479 8.14 -4.79 -7.63
C THR A 479 8.91 -5.61 -6.57
N GLN A 480 8.84 -5.22 -5.30
CA GLN A 480 9.44 -5.95 -4.16
C GLN A 480 8.75 -7.28 -3.84
N LEU A 481 7.53 -7.50 -4.34
CA LEU A 481 6.75 -8.71 -4.13
C LEU A 481 6.71 -9.60 -5.37
N VAL A 482 6.94 -9.02 -6.55
CA VAL A 482 6.91 -9.72 -7.83
C VAL A 482 8.27 -10.34 -8.11
N ASP A 483 8.44 -11.60 -7.72
CA ASP A 483 9.61 -12.41 -8.09
C ASP A 483 9.47 -12.98 -9.52
N LYS A 484 10.56 -13.58 -10.03
CA LYS A 484 10.65 -14.20 -11.36
C LYS A 484 9.57 -15.23 -11.65
N ASP A 485 9.21 -16.01 -10.64
CA ASP A 485 8.24 -17.10 -10.73
C ASP A 485 6.85 -16.72 -10.22
N SER A 486 6.59 -15.41 -10.08
CA SER A 486 5.29 -14.92 -9.64
C SER A 486 4.15 -15.37 -10.57
N SER A 487 3.00 -15.68 -9.95
CA SER A 487 1.78 -16.04 -10.68
C SER A 487 1.35 -14.94 -11.65
N LEU A 488 1.57 -13.66 -11.29
CA LEU A 488 1.29 -12.50 -12.13
C LEU A 488 2.04 -12.58 -13.47
N VAL A 489 3.36 -12.71 -13.43
CA VAL A 489 4.21 -12.70 -14.64
C VAL A 489 3.91 -13.90 -15.53
N ASN A 490 3.72 -15.08 -14.94
CA ASN A 490 3.37 -16.29 -15.69
C ASN A 490 1.99 -16.19 -16.34
N THR A 491 1.02 -15.55 -15.67
CA THR A 491 -0.31 -15.34 -16.24
C THR A 491 -0.28 -14.29 -17.36
N LEU A 492 0.50 -13.21 -17.20
CA LEU A 492 0.72 -12.22 -18.27
C LEU A 492 1.36 -12.88 -19.50
N GLU A 493 2.39 -13.71 -19.30
CA GLU A 493 3.03 -14.48 -20.37
C GLU A 493 2.02 -15.39 -21.08
N TYR A 494 1.23 -16.15 -20.33
CA TYR A 494 0.21 -17.03 -20.90
C TYR A 494 -0.84 -16.25 -21.71
N TYR A 495 -1.29 -15.11 -21.19
CA TYR A 495 -2.25 -14.25 -21.89
C TYR A 495 -1.65 -13.67 -23.18
N LEU A 496 -0.43 -13.13 -23.12
CA LEU A 496 0.26 -12.59 -24.28
C LEU A 496 0.54 -13.70 -25.30
N GLY A 497 0.96 -14.89 -24.86
CA GLY A 497 1.27 -16.03 -25.73
C GLY A 497 0.06 -16.59 -26.48
N ARG A 498 -1.16 -16.31 -26.01
CA ARG A 498 -2.39 -16.65 -26.73
C ARG A 498 -2.61 -15.78 -27.98
N TYR A 499 -2.13 -14.54 -27.96
CA TYR A 499 -2.42 -13.55 -29.01
C TYR A 499 -1.19 -13.14 -29.83
N LEU A 500 -0.01 -13.15 -29.22
CA LEU A 500 1.26 -12.74 -29.79
C LEU A 500 2.14 -13.95 -30.12
N LYS A 501 3.09 -13.77 -31.03
CA LYS A 501 4.12 -14.77 -31.32
C LYS A 501 5.40 -14.42 -30.56
N ASP A 502 6.17 -15.44 -30.23
CA ASP A 502 7.52 -15.32 -29.64
C ASP A 502 7.57 -14.46 -28.37
N VAL A 503 6.76 -14.80 -27.36
CA VAL A 503 6.81 -14.13 -26.06
C VAL A 503 8.11 -14.50 -25.33
N LYS A 504 8.91 -13.49 -24.99
CA LYS A 504 10.21 -13.63 -24.31
C LYS A 504 10.21 -12.96 -22.95
N LYS A 505 10.87 -13.58 -21.98
CA LYS A 505 11.17 -13.02 -20.66
C LYS A 505 12.54 -12.38 -20.65
N HIS A 506 12.62 -11.15 -20.15
CA HIS A 506 13.86 -10.43 -19.88
C HIS A 506 14.02 -10.26 -18.38
N TYR A 507 15.19 -10.58 -17.86
CA TYR A 507 15.48 -10.49 -16.42
C TYR A 507 16.51 -9.41 -16.15
N VAL A 508 16.17 -8.48 -15.25
CA VAL A 508 17.10 -7.46 -14.75
C VAL A 508 17.53 -7.84 -13.35
N LYS A 509 18.83 -7.96 -13.13
CA LYS A 509 19.43 -8.14 -11.80
C LYS A 509 20.26 -6.91 -11.49
N ALA A 510 20.24 -6.47 -10.24
CA ALA A 510 21.18 -5.45 -9.78
C ALA A 510 22.61 -6.01 -9.81
N ASP A 511 23.58 -5.17 -10.19
CA ASP A 511 24.99 -5.55 -10.09
C ASP A 511 25.39 -5.70 -8.61
N LYS A 512 26.27 -6.65 -8.32
CA LYS A 512 26.71 -6.96 -6.95
C LYS A 512 27.71 -5.94 -6.40
N ARG A 513 28.42 -5.23 -7.28
CA ARG A 513 29.43 -4.23 -6.89
C ARG A 513 28.79 -2.87 -6.65
N ASP A 514 27.98 -2.42 -7.60
CA ASP A 514 27.26 -1.15 -7.53
C ASP A 514 25.77 -1.39 -7.83
N PRO A 515 24.96 -1.80 -6.82
CA PRO A 515 23.56 -2.09 -7.03
C PRO A 515 22.77 -0.80 -7.29
N GLU A 516 22.16 -0.71 -8.47
CA GLU A 516 21.28 0.43 -8.81
C GLU A 516 19.99 0.46 -7.98
N PHE A 517 19.57 -0.71 -7.50
CA PHE A 517 18.45 -0.86 -6.58
C PHE A 517 18.75 -1.98 -5.58
N VAL A 518 18.34 -1.77 -4.32
CA VAL A 518 18.39 -2.79 -3.26
C VAL A 518 17.04 -2.86 -2.58
N PHE A 519 16.47 -4.06 -2.50
CA PHE A 519 15.23 -4.32 -1.79
C PHE A 519 15.48 -5.04 -0.48
N TYR A 520 14.53 -4.89 0.43
CA TYR A 520 14.61 -5.42 1.78
C TYR A 520 13.42 -6.35 2.07
N ASP A 521 13.65 -7.36 2.91
CA ASP A 521 12.61 -8.30 3.33
C ASP A 521 11.78 -7.76 4.53
N GLN A 522 10.89 -8.59 5.08
CA GLN A 522 10.05 -8.25 6.25
C GLN A 522 9.05 -7.11 5.98
N LEU A 523 8.35 -7.15 4.84
CA LEU A 523 7.34 -6.15 4.46
C LEU A 523 5.94 -6.41 5.07
N LYS A 524 5.67 -7.66 5.48
CA LYS A 524 4.44 -8.10 6.16
C LYS A 524 4.81 -8.84 7.42
N GLN A 525 4.21 -8.48 8.55
CA GLN A 525 4.47 -9.09 9.85
C GLN A 525 3.16 -9.23 10.64
N THR A 526 3.16 -10.11 11.64
CA THR A 526 2.09 -10.14 12.65
C THR A 526 2.51 -9.32 13.86
N MET A 527 1.59 -8.48 14.35
CA MET A 527 1.75 -7.68 15.56
C MET A 527 0.81 -8.20 16.63
N ASN A 528 1.38 -8.49 17.79
CA ASN A 528 0.65 -8.97 18.97
C ASN A 528 0.49 -7.82 19.95
N ALA A 529 -0.75 -7.56 20.35
CA ALA A 529 -1.08 -6.64 21.42
C ALA A 529 -1.21 -7.40 22.74
N TYR A 530 -0.26 -7.21 23.66
CA TYR A 530 -0.34 -7.78 25.01
C TYR A 530 -0.93 -6.75 25.97
N ARG A 531 -1.85 -7.21 26.82
CA ARG A 531 -2.35 -6.39 27.93
C ARG A 531 -1.37 -6.48 29.08
N VAL A 532 -0.72 -5.37 29.39
CA VAL A 532 0.34 -5.30 30.39
C VAL A 532 -0.05 -4.34 31.50
N LYS A 533 0.25 -4.71 32.74
CA LYS A 533 0.07 -3.82 33.89
C LYS A 533 1.28 -2.90 34.02
N PRO A 534 1.08 -1.59 34.24
CA PRO A 534 2.21 -0.65 34.36
C PRO A 534 3.10 -0.96 35.56
N ALA A 535 4.40 -0.67 35.47
CA ALA A 535 5.36 -0.90 36.56
C ALA A 535 5.00 -0.20 37.88
N ILE A 536 4.19 0.86 37.83
CA ILE A 536 3.67 1.56 39.02
C ILE A 536 2.75 0.64 39.85
N PHE A 537 2.08 -0.32 39.21
CA PHE A 537 1.28 -1.32 39.90
C PHE A 537 2.13 -2.15 40.86
N ASP A 538 3.33 -2.54 40.47
CA ASP A 538 4.26 -3.29 41.34
C ASP A 538 4.72 -2.46 42.53
N LEU A 539 4.91 -1.14 42.35
CA LEU A 539 5.21 -0.22 43.45
C LEU A 539 4.03 -0.11 44.42
N LEU A 540 2.81 0.02 43.92
CA LEU A 540 1.60 0.09 44.73
C LEU A 540 1.40 -1.23 45.49
N LEU A 541 1.61 -2.36 44.82
CA LEU A 541 1.62 -3.69 45.42
C LEU A 541 2.67 -3.79 46.54
N ALA A 542 3.89 -3.31 46.30
CA ALA A 542 4.95 -3.28 47.31
C ALA A 542 4.57 -2.43 48.53
N VAL A 543 3.95 -1.25 48.31
CA VAL A 543 3.42 -0.41 49.40
C VAL A 543 2.31 -1.11 50.16
N CYS A 544 1.38 -1.79 49.48
CA CYS A 544 0.32 -2.57 50.10
C CYS A 544 0.89 -3.72 50.94
N ILE A 545 1.89 -4.44 50.42
CA ILE A 545 2.58 -5.53 51.14
C ILE A 545 3.30 -4.97 52.37
N ALA A 546 4.01 -3.84 52.24
CA ALA A 546 4.70 -3.20 53.36
C ALA A 546 3.72 -2.72 54.43
N ALA A 547 2.61 -2.09 54.04
CA ALA A 547 1.56 -1.66 54.95
C ALA A 547 0.91 -2.86 55.66
N TYR A 548 0.62 -3.94 54.92
CA TYR A 548 0.08 -5.17 55.49
C TYR A 548 1.01 -5.79 56.53
N LEU A 549 2.31 -5.94 56.20
CA LEU A 549 3.31 -6.44 57.14
C LEU A 549 3.45 -5.53 58.37
N GLY A 550 3.37 -4.21 58.17
CA GLY A 550 3.36 -3.24 59.26
C GLY A 550 2.15 -3.37 60.19
N VAL A 551 0.94 -3.49 59.64
CA VAL A 551 -0.28 -3.72 60.42
C VAL A 551 -0.22 -5.07 61.15
N LEU A 552 0.25 -6.12 60.48
CA LEU A 552 0.42 -7.44 61.10
C LEU A 552 1.41 -7.39 62.26
N TYR A 553 2.54 -6.72 62.09
CA TYR A 553 3.55 -6.52 63.14
C TYR A 553 2.96 -5.77 64.35
N LEU A 554 2.25 -4.67 64.11
CA LEU A 554 1.58 -3.90 65.17
C LEU A 554 0.47 -4.71 65.85
N ALA A 555 -0.31 -5.49 65.09
CA ALA A 555 -1.35 -6.36 65.64
C ALA A 555 -0.77 -7.46 66.54
N ILE A 556 0.39 -8.02 66.19
CA ILE A 556 1.11 -8.99 67.03
C ILE A 556 1.67 -8.32 68.28
N GLN A 557 2.31 -7.15 68.16
CA GLN A 557 2.86 -6.42 69.30
C GLN A 557 1.77 -5.96 70.29
N HIS A 558 0.63 -5.51 69.78
CA HIS A 558 -0.49 -5.04 70.59
C HIS A 558 -1.56 -6.12 70.84
N PHE A 559 -1.25 -7.40 70.59
CA PHE A 559 -2.19 -8.51 70.73
C PHE A 559 -2.76 -8.63 72.16
N GLY A 560 -1.96 -8.31 73.18
CA GLY A 560 -2.41 -8.28 74.57
C GLY A 560 -3.45 -7.20 74.87
N VAL A 561 -3.36 -6.04 74.22
CA VAL A 561 -4.34 -4.95 74.34
C VAL A 561 -5.61 -5.30 73.57
N LEU A 562 -5.47 -5.87 72.37
CA LEU A 562 -6.58 -6.32 71.54
C LEU A 562 -7.39 -7.42 72.26
N TYR A 563 -6.71 -8.38 72.88
CA TYR A 563 -7.31 -9.45 73.69
C TYR A 563 -8.03 -8.88 74.93
N GLY A 564 -7.45 -7.86 75.57
CA GLY A 564 -8.08 -7.16 76.69
C GLY A 564 -9.38 -6.41 76.32
N VAL A 565 -9.43 -5.81 75.13
CA VAL A 565 -10.63 -5.13 74.60
C VAL A 565 -11.70 -6.15 74.19
N LEU A 566 -11.32 -7.23 73.49
CA LEU A 566 -12.23 -8.32 73.14
C LEU A 566 -12.84 -9.01 74.37
N ARG A 567 -12.05 -9.20 75.44
CA ARG A 567 -12.56 -9.76 76.70
C ARG A 567 -13.54 -8.83 77.41
N ARG A 568 -13.39 -7.50 77.29
CA ARG A 568 -14.36 -6.52 77.81
C ARG A 568 -15.65 -6.48 77.00
N VAL A 569 -15.57 -6.67 75.68
CA VAL A 569 -16.75 -6.69 74.80
C VAL A 569 -17.51 -8.01 74.89
N SER A 570 -16.82 -9.13 75.15
CA SER A 570 -17.43 -10.47 75.25
C SER A 570 -17.91 -10.86 76.66
N GLN A 571 -17.76 -10.00 77.68
CA GLN A 571 -18.30 -10.28 79.01
C GLN A 571 -19.85 -10.13 79.00
N PRO A 572 -20.62 -11.17 79.35
CA PRO A 572 -22.06 -11.04 79.48
C PRO A 572 -22.37 -10.16 80.69
N LYS A 573 -23.24 -9.15 80.52
CA LYS A 573 -23.79 -8.36 81.64
C LYS A 573 -24.43 -9.32 82.64
N SER A 574 -23.80 -9.53 83.80
CA SER A 574 -24.40 -10.32 84.87
C SER A 574 -25.61 -9.56 85.43
N LYS A 575 -26.79 -10.18 85.37
CA LYS A 575 -27.98 -9.74 86.12
C LYS A 575 -27.62 -9.67 87.60
N GLN A 576 -27.74 -8.49 88.20
CA GLN A 576 -27.77 -8.35 89.65
C GLN A 576 -29.14 -8.85 90.14
N HIS A 577 -29.10 -9.74 91.14
CA HIS A 577 -30.26 -10.34 91.80
C HIS A 577 -30.97 -9.34 92.70
#